data_AF-A0A952IQ02-F1
#
_entry.id   AF-A0A952IQ02-F1
#
_cell.length_a   1.000
_cell.length_b   1.000
_cell.length_c   1.000
_cell.angle_alpha   90.00
_cell.angle_beta   90.00
_cell.angle_gamma   90.00
#
_symmetry.space_group_name_H-M   'P 1'
#
loop_
_entity.id
_entity.type
_entity.pdbx_description
1 polymer ?
#
loop_
_entity_poly.entity_id
_entity_poly.type
_entity_poly.pdbx_seq_one_letter_code
_entity_poly.pdbx_strand_id
1 'polypeptide(L)'
;MYFMRQWSVRHARLLERMYQMLENVLIKSTPLLNKLGHDRLEKPVAAVEKVVKGALFDCQMCGQCVLSSTGMSCPMNCPKSIRNGPCGGVRTDGFCEVKPQMRCVWVNAWDGSKRMKHDQSISTVQFAVDHRLIGRSSWLHVVRQKNPSINASARTSSNKNTS
;
A
#
# COMPACT_ATOMS: atom_id res chain seq x y z
N MET A 1 -0.13 -11.35 -15.18
CA MET A 1 0.32 -10.87 -13.86
C MET A 1 1.64 -10.08 -13.92
N TYR A 2 2.74 -10.64 -14.47
CA TYR A 2 4.07 -9.96 -14.50
C TYR A 2 4.09 -8.59 -15.17
N PHE A 3 3.35 -8.48 -16.27
CA PHE A 3 3.32 -7.31 -17.13
C PHE A 3 2.82 -6.05 -16.41
N MET A 4 1.72 -6.17 -15.64
CA MET A 4 1.14 -5.01 -14.95
C MET A 4 2.12 -4.43 -13.95
N ARG A 5 2.77 -5.26 -13.14
CA ARG A 5 3.78 -4.80 -12.17
C ARG A 5 4.96 -4.07 -12.83
N GLN A 6 5.44 -4.56 -13.97
CA GLN A 6 6.50 -3.84 -14.70
C GLN A 6 5.99 -2.53 -15.31
N TRP A 7 4.75 -2.52 -15.81
CA TRP A 7 4.11 -1.32 -16.32
C TRP A 7 3.96 -0.25 -15.23
N SER A 8 3.52 -0.62 -14.02
CA SER A 8 3.38 0.33 -12.91
C SER A 8 4.72 0.97 -12.54
N VAL A 9 5.78 0.17 -12.47
CA VAL A 9 7.14 0.65 -12.17
C VAL A 9 7.66 1.60 -13.25
N ARG A 10 7.43 1.29 -14.53
CA ARG A 10 7.83 2.17 -15.65
C ARG A 10 7.10 3.52 -15.62
N HIS A 11 5.84 3.52 -15.17
CA HIS A 11 5.00 4.71 -15.06
C HIS A 11 4.92 5.27 -13.63
N ALA A 12 5.88 4.92 -12.76
CA ALA A 12 5.80 5.21 -11.32
C ALA A 12 5.58 6.70 -11.02
N ARG A 13 6.19 7.61 -11.79
CA ARG A 13 6.01 9.06 -11.62
C ARG A 13 4.58 9.55 -11.87
N LEU A 14 3.95 9.04 -12.94
CA LEU A 14 2.56 9.37 -13.26
C LEU A 14 1.63 8.82 -12.19
N LEU A 15 1.85 7.55 -11.81
CA LEU A 15 1.03 6.86 -10.81
C LEU A 15 1.20 7.47 -9.42
N GLU A 16 2.40 7.93 -9.05
CA GLU A 16 2.63 8.70 -7.83
C GLU A 16 1.80 9.98 -7.82
N ARG A 17 1.83 10.76 -8.90
CA ARG A 17 1.05 12.00 -9.00
C ARG A 17 -0.45 11.73 -8.91
N MET A 18 -0.94 10.71 -9.63
CA MET A 18 -2.33 10.30 -9.55
C MET A 18 -2.72 9.84 -8.14
N TYR A 19 -1.86 9.07 -7.49
CA TYR A 19 -2.08 8.56 -6.14
C TYR A 19 -2.16 9.70 -5.11
N GLN A 20 -1.23 10.66 -5.16
CA GLN A 20 -1.23 11.84 -4.29
C GLN A 20 -2.46 12.72 -4.52
N MET A 21 -2.86 12.90 -5.78
CA MET A 21 -4.06 13.67 -6.14
C MET A 21 -5.31 13.01 -5.57
N LEU A 22 -5.44 11.69 -5.74
CA LEU A 22 -6.56 10.92 -5.20
C LEU A 22 -6.57 10.92 -3.66
N GLU A 23 -5.41 10.77 -3.02
CA GLU A 23 -5.28 10.84 -1.56
C GLU A 23 -5.70 12.21 -1.02
N ASN A 24 -5.27 13.29 -1.66
CA ASN A 24 -5.65 14.65 -1.28
C ASN A 24 -7.15 14.89 -1.45
N VAL A 25 -7.76 14.38 -2.53
CA VAL A 25 -9.21 14.47 -2.74
C VAL A 25 -9.96 13.69 -1.65
N LEU A 26 -9.51 12.47 -1.34
CA LEU A 26 -10.12 11.64 -0.29
C LEU A 26 -10.02 12.32 1.09
N ILE A 27 -8.85 12.83 1.46
CA ILE A 27 -8.66 13.56 2.73
C ILE A 27 -9.56 14.81 2.79
N LYS A 28 -9.70 15.56 1.69
CA LYS A 28 -10.61 16.73 1.65
C LYS A 28 -12.09 16.34 1.74
N SER A 29 -12.46 15.17 1.21
CA SER A 29 -13.82 14.63 1.28
C SER A 29 -14.17 13.96 2.61
N THR A 30 -13.19 13.82 3.52
CA THR A 30 -13.35 13.25 4.86
C THR A 30 -14.56 13.73 5.66
N PRO A 31 -14.86 15.05 5.78
CA PRO A 31 -16.02 15.50 6.55
C PRO A 31 -17.35 14.98 5.97
N LEU A 32 -17.41 14.75 4.66
CA LEU A 32 -18.56 14.16 3.99
C LEU A 32 -18.64 12.65 4.27
N LEU A 33 -17.50 11.96 4.14
CA LEU A 33 -17.38 10.53 4.45
C LEU A 33 -17.75 10.21 5.91
N ASN A 34 -17.37 11.09 6.86
CA ASN A 34 -17.74 10.97 8.26
C ASN A 34 -19.27 11.04 8.47
N LYS A 35 -19.98 11.87 7.70
CA LYS A 35 -21.45 11.98 7.77
C LYS A 35 -22.17 10.76 7.19
N LEU A 36 -21.59 10.09 6.20
CA LEU A 36 -22.17 8.93 5.51
C LEU A 36 -21.94 7.60 6.26
N GLY A 37 -20.99 7.55 7.19
CA GLY A 37 -20.67 6.35 7.99
C GLY A 37 -19.68 5.42 7.29
N HIS A 38 -18.46 5.33 7.82
CA HIS A 38 -17.34 4.57 7.25
C HIS A 38 -17.62 3.09 7.01
N ASP A 39 -18.42 2.46 7.88
CA ASP A 39 -18.64 1.01 7.83
C ASP A 39 -19.57 0.58 6.68
N ARG A 40 -20.47 1.48 6.23
CA ARG A 40 -21.32 1.21 5.06
C ARG A 40 -20.58 1.37 3.74
N LEU A 41 -19.62 2.31 3.69
CA LEU A 41 -18.80 2.56 2.50
C LEU A 41 -17.65 1.57 2.36
N GLU A 42 -17.34 0.80 3.39
CA GLU A 42 -16.19 -0.10 3.40
C GLU A 42 -16.24 -1.18 2.32
N LYS A 43 -17.35 -1.92 2.23
CA LYS A 43 -17.53 -3.00 1.26
C LYS A 43 -17.46 -2.52 -0.19
N PRO A 44 -18.20 -1.47 -0.61
CA PRO A 44 -18.14 -1.00 -2.00
C PRO A 44 -16.78 -0.39 -2.35
N VAL A 45 -16.17 0.38 -1.44
CA VAL A 45 -14.84 0.98 -1.68
C VAL A 45 -13.76 -0.11 -1.76
N ALA A 46 -13.81 -1.13 -0.89
CA ALA A 46 -12.88 -2.25 -0.95
C ALA A 46 -13.02 -3.05 -2.26
N ALA A 47 -14.24 -3.21 -2.78
CA ALA A 47 -14.47 -3.89 -4.06
C ALA A 47 -13.88 -3.09 -5.24
N VAL A 48 -14.14 -1.78 -5.31
CA VAL A 48 -13.55 -0.89 -6.32
C VAL A 48 -12.02 -0.87 -6.20
N GLU A 49 -11.50 -0.77 -4.98
CA GLU A 49 -10.07 -0.78 -4.71
C GLU A 49 -9.42 -2.09 -5.18
N LYS A 50 -10.06 -3.23 -4.91
CA LYS A 50 -9.56 -4.55 -5.34
C LYS A 50 -9.49 -4.65 -6.87
N VAL A 51 -10.50 -4.15 -7.58
CA VAL A 51 -10.51 -4.16 -9.06
C VAL A 51 -9.44 -3.22 -9.61
N VAL A 52 -9.43 -1.96 -9.16
CA VAL A 52 -8.53 -0.93 -9.69
C VAL A 52 -7.08 -1.23 -9.32
N LYS A 53 -6.77 -1.50 -8.04
CA LYS A 53 -5.40 -1.79 -7.60
C LYS A 53 -4.94 -3.18 -7.99
N GLY A 54 -5.85 -4.15 -8.08
CA GLY A 54 -5.55 -5.48 -8.61
C GLY A 54 -5.08 -5.40 -10.07
N ALA A 55 -5.84 -4.70 -10.91
CA ALA A 55 -5.48 -4.49 -12.31
C ALA A 55 -4.16 -3.70 -12.44
N LEU A 56 -4.05 -2.55 -11.77
CA LEU A 56 -2.93 -1.63 -11.99
C LEU A 56 -1.61 -2.04 -11.33
N PHE A 57 -1.64 -2.72 -10.19
CA PHE A 57 -0.46 -2.92 -9.34
C PHE A 57 -0.24 -4.36 -8.86
N ASP A 58 -1.09 -5.31 -9.30
CA ASP A 58 -1.09 -6.68 -8.78
C ASP A 58 -1.21 -6.68 -7.24
N CYS A 59 -2.17 -5.91 -6.73
CA CYS A 59 -2.36 -5.67 -5.30
C CYS A 59 -2.92 -6.91 -4.58
N GLN A 60 -2.28 -7.30 -3.49
CA GLN A 60 -2.69 -8.45 -2.65
C GLN A 60 -3.68 -8.08 -1.53
N MET A 61 -4.28 -6.89 -1.57
CA MET A 61 -5.31 -6.44 -0.61
C MET A 61 -4.89 -6.60 0.87
N CYS A 62 -3.67 -6.20 1.23
CA CYS A 62 -3.17 -6.30 2.61
C CYS A 62 -3.77 -5.28 3.59
N GLY A 63 -4.69 -4.42 3.16
CA GLY A 63 -5.35 -3.39 3.98
C GLY A 63 -4.46 -2.20 4.41
N GLN A 64 -3.15 -2.29 4.17
CA GLN A 64 -2.15 -1.28 4.55
C GLN A 64 -1.21 -1.04 3.37
N CYS A 65 -1.67 -0.25 2.41
CA CYS A 65 -0.96 -0.01 1.16
C CYS A 65 0.25 0.90 1.38
N VAL A 66 1.43 0.43 0.98
CA VAL A 66 2.71 1.17 1.04
C VAL A 66 3.30 1.42 -0.36
N LEU A 67 2.43 1.41 -1.37
CA LEU A 67 2.79 1.50 -2.79
C LEU A 67 3.52 2.80 -3.14
N SER A 68 3.13 3.91 -2.50
CA SER A 68 3.79 5.21 -2.59
C SER A 68 5.21 5.23 -2.00
N SER A 69 5.52 4.32 -1.08
CA SER A 69 6.87 4.20 -0.51
C SER A 69 7.74 3.20 -1.25
N THR A 70 7.15 2.33 -2.07
CA THR A 70 7.82 1.16 -2.67
C THR A 70 7.89 1.25 -4.20
N GLY A 71 8.00 2.46 -4.75
CA GLY A 71 8.23 2.62 -6.19
C GLY A 71 7.07 2.15 -7.08
N MET A 72 5.83 2.19 -6.57
CA MET A 72 4.67 1.59 -7.23
C MET A 72 4.76 0.06 -7.44
N SER A 73 5.58 -0.63 -6.63
CA SER A 73 5.70 -2.09 -6.61
C SER A 73 5.16 -2.65 -5.29
N CYS A 74 4.07 -3.43 -5.33
CA CYS A 74 3.47 -3.98 -4.10
C CYS A 74 4.41 -5.01 -3.43
N PRO A 75 4.87 -4.79 -2.18
CA PRO A 75 5.82 -5.68 -1.50
C PRO A 75 5.22 -7.07 -1.18
N MET A 76 3.89 -7.15 -1.08
CA MET A 76 3.17 -8.39 -0.81
C MET A 76 3.26 -9.42 -1.94
N ASN A 77 3.72 -9.02 -3.13
CA ASN A 77 4.04 -9.95 -4.21
C ASN A 77 5.34 -10.74 -3.96
N CYS A 78 6.09 -10.40 -2.92
CA CYS A 78 7.28 -11.16 -2.53
C CYS A 78 6.84 -12.51 -1.94
N PRO A 79 7.42 -13.65 -2.40
CA PRO A 79 7.11 -14.96 -1.82
C PRO A 79 7.40 -15.06 -0.31
N LYS A 80 8.28 -14.20 0.22
CA LYS A 80 8.60 -14.11 1.64
C LYS A 80 7.65 -13.19 2.44
N SER A 81 6.70 -12.52 1.77
CA SER A 81 5.72 -11.60 2.37
C SER A 81 6.31 -10.49 3.27
N ILE A 82 7.57 -10.14 3.03
CA ILE A 82 8.27 -9.07 3.76
C ILE A 82 7.83 -7.69 3.27
N ARG A 83 7.63 -6.77 4.21
CA ARG A 83 7.25 -5.38 3.87
C ARG A 83 8.44 -4.45 3.70
N ASN A 84 9.59 -4.78 4.29
CA ASN A 84 10.84 -4.04 4.18
C ASN A 84 11.90 -4.93 3.52
N GLY A 85 12.70 -4.36 2.63
CA GLY A 85 13.79 -5.06 1.98
C GLY A 85 14.96 -4.12 1.69
N PRO A 86 15.98 -4.59 0.95
CA PRO A 86 16.08 -5.91 0.30
C PRO A 86 16.21 -7.07 1.30
N CYS A 87 15.96 -8.30 0.83
CA CYS A 87 15.90 -9.50 1.67
C CYS A 87 17.11 -10.43 1.55
N GLY A 88 18.16 -9.99 0.88
CA GLY A 88 19.33 -10.80 0.54
C GLY A 88 19.11 -11.80 -0.61
N GLY A 89 17.87 -12.21 -0.89
CA GLY A 89 17.54 -13.24 -1.88
C GLY A 89 17.40 -12.77 -3.33
N VAL A 90 18.17 -11.76 -3.74
CA VAL A 90 18.19 -11.26 -5.11
C VAL A 90 19.32 -11.96 -5.86
N ARG A 91 18.99 -12.64 -6.95
CA ARG A 91 19.95 -13.26 -7.86
C ARG A 91 20.72 -12.20 -8.64
N THR A 92 21.88 -12.56 -9.19
CA THR A 92 22.74 -11.66 -9.98
C THR A 92 22.04 -11.08 -11.22
N ASP A 93 21.09 -11.82 -11.78
CA ASP A 93 20.21 -11.40 -12.90
C ASP A 93 19.05 -10.47 -12.48
N GLY A 94 18.92 -10.16 -11.18
CA GLY A 94 17.85 -9.34 -10.62
C GLY A 94 16.54 -10.11 -10.33
N PHE A 95 16.56 -11.44 -10.43
CA PHE A 95 15.41 -12.30 -10.14
C PHE A 95 15.38 -12.77 -8.68
N CYS A 96 14.22 -13.28 -8.25
CA CYS A 96 14.01 -13.78 -6.90
C CYS A 96 14.63 -15.18 -6.73
N GLU A 97 15.28 -15.43 -5.59
CA GLU A 97 15.80 -16.78 -5.27
C GLU A 97 14.71 -17.86 -5.20
N VAL A 98 13.52 -17.53 -4.66
CA VAL A 98 12.44 -18.48 -4.41
C VAL A 98 11.66 -18.78 -5.70
N LYS A 99 11.55 -17.78 -6.58
CA LYS A 99 10.86 -17.88 -7.87
C LYS A 99 11.78 -17.33 -8.96
N PRO A 100 12.66 -18.16 -9.55
CA PRO A 100 13.67 -17.71 -10.52
C PRO A 100 13.10 -17.02 -11.76
N GLN A 101 11.86 -17.33 -12.16
CA GLN A 101 11.14 -16.70 -13.27
C GLN A 101 10.54 -15.32 -12.91
N MET A 102 10.61 -14.90 -11.64
CA MET A 102 10.09 -13.63 -11.15
C MET A 102 11.24 -12.67 -10.83
N ARG A 103 11.37 -11.59 -11.61
CA ARG A 103 12.15 -10.38 -11.22
C ARG A 103 11.83 -9.96 -9.78
N CYS A 104 12.84 -9.69 -8.97
CA CYS A 104 12.63 -9.42 -7.56
C CYS A 104 11.75 -8.17 -7.32
N VAL A 105 10.83 -8.26 -6.36
CA VAL A 105 9.92 -7.17 -5.98
C VAL A 105 10.68 -5.94 -5.53
N TRP A 106 11.79 -6.13 -4.82
CA TRP A 106 12.64 -5.05 -4.32
C TRP A 106 13.50 -4.41 -5.40
N VAL A 107 13.93 -5.16 -6.41
CA VAL A 107 14.57 -4.59 -7.60
C VAL A 107 13.60 -3.64 -8.30
N ASN A 108 12.35 -4.09 -8.52
CA ASN A 108 11.31 -3.24 -9.09
C ASN A 108 10.95 -2.03 -8.22
N ALA A 109 10.89 -2.21 -6.91
CA ALA A 109 10.59 -1.14 -5.98
C ALA A 109 11.69 -0.05 -6.03
N TRP A 110 12.94 -0.45 -6.10
CA TRP A 110 14.08 0.46 -6.24
C TRP A 110 14.07 1.17 -7.61
N ASP A 111 13.86 0.42 -8.70
CA ASP A 111 13.75 0.97 -10.05
C ASP A 111 12.60 1.99 -10.17
N GLY A 112 11.49 1.75 -9.47
CA GLY A 112 10.33 2.63 -9.43
C GLY A 112 10.53 3.84 -8.53
N SER A 113 11.14 3.67 -7.36
CA SER A 113 11.46 4.75 -6.42
C SER A 113 12.36 5.79 -7.09
N LYS A 114 13.39 5.36 -7.84
CA LYS A 114 14.25 6.27 -8.64
C LYS A 114 13.51 7.11 -9.67
N ARG A 115 12.30 6.70 -10.08
CA ARG A 115 11.46 7.43 -11.04
C ARG A 115 10.46 8.36 -10.36
N MET A 116 10.23 8.17 -9.07
CA MET A 116 9.32 8.97 -8.26
C MET A 116 9.98 10.25 -7.77
N LYS A 117 9.16 11.22 -7.36
CA LYS A 117 9.61 12.45 -6.71
C LYS A 117 10.02 12.18 -5.27
N HIS A 118 9.31 11.29 -4.56
CA HIS A 118 9.66 10.86 -3.20
C HIS A 118 10.45 9.55 -3.23
N ASP A 119 11.62 9.58 -3.87
CA ASP A 119 12.51 8.42 -4.03
C ASP A 119 13.00 7.86 -2.68
N GLN A 120 13.25 8.72 -1.69
CA GLN A 120 13.76 8.33 -0.37
C GLN A 120 12.74 7.62 0.54
N SER A 121 11.45 7.61 0.19
CA SER A 121 10.42 6.95 1.01
C SER A 121 10.60 5.43 1.12
N ILE A 122 11.39 4.83 0.22
CA ILE A 122 11.73 3.40 0.27
C ILE A 122 12.63 3.03 1.45
N SER A 123 13.39 3.99 1.97
CA SER A 123 14.26 3.82 3.14
C SER A 123 13.51 3.96 4.46
N THR A 124 12.24 4.40 4.42
CA THR A 124 11.42 4.50 5.63
C THR A 124 10.93 3.13 6.05
N VAL A 125 11.37 2.68 7.23
CA VAL A 125 10.97 1.40 7.81
C VAL A 125 9.46 1.38 8.03
N GLN A 126 8.78 0.40 7.43
CA GLN A 126 7.36 0.17 7.58
C GLN A 126 7.09 -0.85 8.70
N PHE A 127 5.99 -0.68 9.44
CA PHE A 127 5.54 -1.69 10.41
C PHE A 127 5.15 -3.00 9.73
N ALA A 128 5.25 -4.11 10.45
CA ALA A 128 4.75 -5.40 9.99
C ALA A 128 3.28 -5.33 9.53
N VAL A 129 2.90 -6.20 8.60
CA VAL A 129 1.50 -6.26 8.13
C VAL A 129 0.59 -6.77 9.23
N ASP A 130 -0.49 -6.05 9.49
CA ASP A 130 -1.57 -6.56 10.35
C ASP A 130 -2.47 -7.47 9.51
N HIS A 131 -2.36 -8.78 9.73
CA HIS A 131 -3.14 -9.78 9.00
C HIS A 131 -4.65 -9.65 9.23
N ARG A 132 -5.11 -8.99 10.31
CA ARG A 132 -6.53 -8.74 10.57
C ARG A 132 -7.14 -7.75 9.56
N LEU A 133 -6.30 -7.00 8.85
CA LEU A 133 -6.71 -6.00 7.86
C LEU A 133 -6.73 -6.55 6.42
N ILE A 134 -6.39 -7.82 6.20
CA ILE A 134 -6.42 -8.42 4.87
C ILE A 134 -7.86 -8.38 4.32
N GLY A 135 -8.00 -7.97 3.05
CA GLY A 135 -9.28 -7.81 2.37
C GLY A 135 -10.01 -6.50 2.69
N ARG A 136 -9.52 -5.70 3.65
CA ARG A 136 -10.07 -4.37 3.99
C ARG A 136 -9.54 -3.31 3.02
N SER A 137 -10.26 -2.20 2.88
CA SER A 137 -9.82 -1.07 2.05
C SER A 137 -8.65 -0.32 2.70
N SER A 138 -7.56 -0.14 1.96
CA SER A 138 -6.44 0.64 2.46
C SER A 138 -6.71 2.14 2.45
N TRP A 139 -7.60 2.61 1.58
CA TRP A 139 -7.97 4.03 1.52
C TRP A 139 -8.71 4.47 2.77
N LEU A 140 -9.68 3.66 3.22
CA LEU A 140 -10.40 3.94 4.46
C LEU A 140 -9.49 3.80 5.69
N HIS A 141 -8.48 2.92 5.64
CA HIS A 141 -7.45 2.87 6.67
C HIS A 141 -6.67 4.19 6.78
N VAL A 142 -6.21 4.76 5.66
CA VAL A 142 -5.51 6.06 5.63
C VAL A 142 -6.41 7.18 6.15
N VAL A 143 -7.69 7.21 5.73
CA VAL A 143 -8.66 8.20 6.21
C VAL A 143 -8.88 8.07 7.72
N ARG A 144 -9.01 6.85 8.26
CA ARG A 144 -9.15 6.63 9.72
C ARG A 144 -7.90 7.10 10.48
N GLN A 145 -6.71 6.81 9.99
CA GLN A 145 -5.45 7.24 10.61
C GLN A 145 -5.22 8.75 10.58
N LYS A 146 -5.63 9.42 9.50
CA LYS A 146 -5.47 10.87 9.34
C LYS A 146 -6.60 11.69 9.96
N ASN A 147 -7.64 11.06 10.51
CA ASN A 147 -8.69 11.75 11.27
C ASN A 147 -8.34 11.88 12.75
N PRO A 148 -8.16 13.11 13.28
CA PRO A 148 -7.91 13.32 14.71
C PRO A 148 -9.05 12.83 15.60
N SER A 149 -10.31 12.95 15.14
CA SER A 149 -11.51 12.59 15.89
C SER A 149 -11.67 11.08 16.14
N ILE A 150 -11.18 10.24 15.23
CA ILE A 150 -11.22 8.77 15.34
C ILE A 150 -10.04 8.25 16.18
N ASN A 151 -8.85 8.84 16.02
CA ASN A 151 -7.66 8.50 16.80
C ASN A 151 -7.83 8.75 18.31
N ALA A 152 -8.66 9.74 18.71
CA ALA A 152 -8.99 9.97 20.10
C ALA A 152 -9.78 8.79 20.71
N SER A 153 -10.77 8.25 19.97
CA SER A 153 -11.60 7.12 20.44
C SER A 153 -10.80 5.81 20.53
N ALA A 154 -9.86 5.58 19.60
CA ALA A 154 -9.02 4.37 19.62
C ALA A 154 -8.02 4.33 20.80
N ARG A 155 -7.51 5.50 21.26
CA ARG A 155 -6.66 5.56 22.46
C ARG A 155 -7.44 5.27 23.74
N THR A 156 -8.70 5.68 23.82
CA THR A 156 -9.54 5.39 24.99
C THR A 156 -9.86 3.90 25.13
N SER A 157 -9.98 3.16 24.03
CA SER A 157 -10.20 1.70 24.06
C SER A 157 -8.95 0.88 24.40
N SER A 158 -7.75 1.36 24.04
CA SER A 158 -6.50 0.69 24.43
C SER A 158 -6.20 0.81 25.93
N ASN A 159 -6.70 1.86 26.59
CA ASN A 159 -6.45 2.11 28.01
C ASN A 159 -7.47 1.43 28.95
N LYS A 160 -8.47 0.71 28.39
CA LYS A 160 -9.45 -0.07 29.17
C LYS A 160 -9.13 -1.56 29.26
N ASN A 161 -8.07 -2.03 28.58
CA ASN A 161 -7.64 -3.44 28.60
C ASN A 161 -6.34 -3.67 29.39
N THR A 162 -5.93 -2.70 30.21
CA THR A 162 -4.75 -2.78 31.10
C THR A 162 -5.12 -2.44 32.56
N SER A 163 -6.30 -2.85 33.00
CA SER A 163 -6.72 -2.78 34.41
C SER A 163 -7.48 -4.04 34.78
#